data_AF-A0A6L8NGS3-F1
#
_entry.id   AF-A0A6L8NGS3-F1
#
_cell.length_a   1.000
_cell.length_b   1.000
_cell.length_c   1.000
_cell.angle_alpha   90.00
_cell.angle_beta   90.00
_cell.angle_gamma   90.00
#
_symmetry.space_group_name_H-M   'P 1'
#
loop_
_entity.id
_entity.type
_entity.pdbx_description
1 polymer ?
#
loop_
_entity_poly.entity_id
_entity_poly.type
_entity_poly.pdbx_seq_one_letter_code
_entity_poly.pdbx_strand_id
1 'polypeptide(L)'
;MELLDDLLRLCAAAGAEPEVRARVPERRESWEDAPLVLVGDDAAAHCRGAGRRSGVLLVGRDRDGEGSAGFVDPVLWRHAVEIGAESVVRLPEGEGWLVGRIADVVEGAGQQALTVGVLGGRGGAGASTLACALAVSAAGAGVRTLLVDGDSLGGGLDVLLGGERAEGLRWPDFVGTRGRLAGGALEESLPELQGLRVLSWDRADVAVPPEAVRSVLAAARRRGGAVVVDLPRHFDDGTREALAQVDIGLLVVPGELRAVAAAGRVAS
;
A
#
# COMPACT_ATOMS: atom_id res chain seq x y z
N MET A 1 -25.16 12.00 -15.74
CA MET A 1 -24.55 13.35 -15.67
C MET A 1 -23.94 13.56 -14.29
N GLU A 2 -24.71 13.39 -13.21
CA GLU A 2 -24.16 13.58 -11.85
C GLU A 2 -22.98 12.65 -11.48
N LEU A 3 -22.95 11.40 -11.94
CA LEU A 3 -21.82 10.48 -11.68
C LEU A 3 -20.54 10.91 -12.39
N LEU A 4 -20.65 11.42 -13.61
CA LEU A 4 -19.49 11.95 -14.34
C LEU A 4 -18.91 13.17 -13.62
N ASP A 5 -19.76 14.07 -13.15
CA ASP A 5 -19.34 15.26 -12.41
C ASP A 5 -18.62 14.89 -11.10
N ASP A 6 -19.09 13.86 -10.39
CA ASP A 6 -18.38 13.30 -9.22
C ASP A 6 -17.01 12.76 -9.61
N LEU A 7 -16.93 11.92 -10.64
CA LEU A 7 -15.65 11.35 -11.07
C LEU A 7 -14.66 12.44 -11.49
N LEU A 8 -15.12 13.48 -12.19
CA LEU A 8 -14.31 14.64 -12.53
C LEU A 8 -13.83 15.39 -11.29
N ARG A 9 -14.70 15.60 -10.29
CA ARG A 9 -14.34 16.20 -9.00
C ARG A 9 -13.29 15.36 -8.26
N LEU A 10 -13.44 14.03 -8.22
CA LEU A 10 -12.50 13.13 -7.56
C LEU A 10 -11.15 13.07 -8.29
N CYS A 11 -11.16 13.08 -9.63
CA CYS A 11 -9.94 13.22 -10.43
C CYS A 11 -9.21 14.54 -10.13
N ALA A 12 -9.93 15.66 -10.09
CA ALA A 12 -9.37 16.96 -9.75
C ALA A 12 -8.79 16.97 -8.32
N ALA A 13 -9.48 16.36 -7.35
CA ALA A 13 -9.00 16.23 -5.98
C ALA A 13 -7.71 15.37 -5.89
N ALA A 14 -7.53 14.44 -6.81
CA ALA A 14 -6.34 13.60 -6.94
C ALA A 14 -5.23 14.22 -7.81
N GLY A 15 -5.45 15.42 -8.39
CA GLY A 15 -4.51 16.05 -9.32
C GLY A 15 -4.41 15.37 -10.68
N ALA A 16 -5.43 14.61 -11.09
CA ALA A 16 -5.50 13.96 -12.40
C ALA A 16 -6.31 14.79 -13.41
N GLU A 17 -5.83 14.85 -14.64
CA GLU A 17 -6.60 15.32 -15.80
C GLU A 17 -7.15 14.11 -16.57
N PRO A 18 -8.43 13.74 -16.37
CA PRO A 18 -8.97 12.54 -17.01
C PRO A 18 -9.36 12.79 -18.46
N GLU A 19 -9.12 11.81 -19.32
CA GLU A 19 -9.70 11.77 -20.66
C GLU A 19 -11.12 11.17 -20.60
N VAL A 20 -12.14 12.00 -20.84
CA VAL A 20 -13.54 11.55 -20.78
C VAL A 20 -14.00 11.02 -22.13
N ARG A 21 -14.55 9.80 -22.13
CA ARG A 21 -15.13 9.16 -23.31
C ARG A 21 -16.53 8.62 -23.00
N ALA A 22 -17.50 8.89 -23.88
CA ALA A 22 -18.88 8.40 -23.74
C ALA A 22 -19.04 6.92 -24.13
N ARG A 23 -18.06 6.35 -24.85
CA ARG A 23 -18.01 4.96 -25.31
C ARG A 23 -16.56 4.50 -25.35
N VAL A 24 -16.36 3.18 -25.34
CA VAL A 24 -15.03 2.60 -25.57
C VAL A 24 -14.50 3.06 -26.93
N PRO A 25 -13.29 3.65 -27.00
CA PRO A 25 -12.73 4.14 -28.25
C PRO A 25 -12.59 3.03 -29.30
N GLU A 26 -12.87 3.35 -30.57
CA GLU A 26 -12.73 2.41 -31.69
C GLU A 26 -11.26 1.98 -31.90
N ARG A 27 -10.31 2.84 -31.48
CA ARG A 27 -8.89 2.50 -31.37
C ARG A 27 -8.60 2.00 -29.96
N ARG A 28 -8.22 0.73 -29.84
CA ARG A 28 -7.90 0.07 -28.55
C ARG A 28 -6.74 0.72 -27.79
N GLU A 29 -5.87 1.45 -28.48
CA GLU A 29 -4.66 2.10 -27.94
C GLU A 29 -4.96 2.90 -26.66
N SER A 30 -5.96 3.80 -26.65
CA SER A 30 -6.27 4.59 -25.45
C SER A 30 -6.89 3.79 -24.30
N TRP A 31 -7.54 2.65 -24.57
CA TRP A 31 -8.06 1.76 -23.53
C TRP A 31 -6.97 0.83 -22.97
N GLU A 32 -6.05 0.39 -23.81
CA GLU A 32 -4.94 -0.52 -23.45
C GLU A 32 -3.76 0.24 -22.82
N ASP A 33 -3.53 1.50 -23.18
CA ASP A 33 -2.43 2.31 -22.67
C ASP A 33 -2.78 3.09 -21.38
N ALA A 34 -4.07 3.30 -21.09
CA ALA A 34 -4.48 4.05 -19.90
C ALA A 34 -4.02 3.35 -18.60
N PRO A 35 -3.36 4.01 -17.65
CA PRO A 35 -2.92 3.36 -16.41
C PRO A 35 -4.09 3.02 -15.45
N LEU A 36 -5.23 3.70 -15.60
CA LEU A 36 -6.47 3.47 -14.86
C LEU A 36 -7.66 3.84 -15.74
N VAL A 37 -8.70 3.01 -15.71
CA VAL A 37 -9.96 3.23 -16.43
C VAL A 37 -11.11 3.21 -15.42
N LEU A 38 -11.85 4.31 -15.36
CA LEU A 38 -13.05 4.45 -14.52
C LEU A 38 -14.28 4.31 -15.41
N VAL A 39 -15.15 3.35 -15.10
CA VAL A 39 -16.39 3.11 -15.83
C VAL A 39 -17.55 3.41 -14.89
N GLY A 40 -18.41 4.36 -15.25
CA GLY A 40 -19.65 4.61 -14.52
C GLY A 40 -20.66 3.48 -14.72
N ASP A 41 -21.48 3.17 -13.71
CA ASP A 41 -22.56 2.19 -13.81
C ASP A 41 -23.53 2.48 -14.97
N ASP A 42 -23.72 3.77 -15.26
CA ASP A 42 -24.58 4.31 -16.30
C ASP A 42 -23.98 4.12 -17.71
N ALA A 43 -22.68 3.89 -17.80
CA ALA A 43 -21.94 3.65 -19.02
C ALA A 43 -21.50 2.19 -19.21
N ALA A 44 -21.65 1.33 -18.19
CA ALA A 44 -21.10 -0.04 -18.20
C ALA A 44 -21.59 -0.89 -19.39
N ALA A 45 -22.86 -0.75 -19.78
CA ALA A 45 -23.43 -1.48 -20.91
C ALA A 45 -22.74 -1.15 -22.26
N HIS A 46 -22.19 0.06 -22.39
CA HIS A 46 -21.46 0.52 -23.58
C HIS A 46 -20.00 0.06 -23.59
N CYS A 47 -19.52 -0.55 -22.49
CA CYS A 47 -18.16 -1.06 -22.36
C CYS A 47 -18.05 -2.58 -22.49
N ARG A 48 -19.16 -3.26 -22.81
CA ARG A 48 -19.19 -4.70 -23.04
C ARG A 48 -18.29 -5.08 -24.23
N GLY A 49 -17.43 -6.06 -24.02
CA GLY A 49 -16.47 -6.51 -25.05
C GLY A 49 -15.20 -5.67 -25.18
N ALA A 50 -15.01 -4.66 -24.32
CA ALA A 50 -13.69 -4.07 -24.12
C ALA A 50 -12.70 -5.16 -23.66
N GLY A 51 -11.45 -5.09 -24.11
CA GLY A 51 -10.43 -6.07 -23.71
C GLY A 51 -10.24 -6.08 -22.20
N ARG A 52 -10.22 -7.27 -21.58
CA ARG A 52 -9.95 -7.41 -20.14
C ARG A 52 -8.52 -6.96 -19.85
N ARG A 53 -8.36 -6.10 -18.85
CA ARG A 53 -7.06 -5.57 -18.39
C ARG A 53 -7.12 -5.23 -16.90
N SER A 54 -5.95 -5.11 -16.27
CA SER A 54 -5.83 -4.56 -14.93
C SER A 54 -6.12 -3.05 -14.93
N GLY A 55 -6.61 -2.53 -13.81
CA GLY A 55 -6.90 -1.11 -13.61
C GLY A 55 -8.24 -0.65 -14.16
N VAL A 56 -9.21 -1.54 -14.37
CA VAL A 56 -10.60 -1.16 -14.72
C VAL A 56 -11.44 -1.17 -13.44
N LEU A 57 -12.03 -0.03 -13.10
CA LEU A 57 -12.89 0.12 -11.93
C LEU A 57 -14.32 0.47 -12.36
N LEU A 58 -15.30 -0.28 -11.87
CA LEU A 58 -16.71 0.08 -12.02
C LEU A 58 -17.11 0.98 -10.84
N VAL A 59 -17.62 2.17 -11.14
CA VAL A 59 -18.07 3.14 -10.12
C VAL A 59 -19.58 3.28 -10.23
N GLY A 60 -20.29 2.99 -9.15
CA GLY A 60 -21.72 3.20 -9.05
C GLY A 60 -22.08 4.17 -7.93
N ARG A 61 -23.32 4.64 -7.94
CA ARG A 61 -23.91 5.39 -6.82
C ARG A 61 -24.96 4.55 -6.12
N ASP A 62 -25.11 4.77 -4.82
CA ASP A 62 -26.28 4.27 -4.12
C ASP A 62 -27.51 5.06 -4.61
N ARG A 63 -28.33 4.43 -5.44
CA ARG A 63 -29.60 4.99 -5.90
C ARG A 63 -30.64 4.46 -4.92
N ASP A 64 -31.28 5.35 -4.20
CA ASP A 64 -32.51 5.14 -3.41
C ASP A 64 -32.37 4.96 -1.89
N GLY A 65 -31.21 5.18 -1.27
CA GLY A 65 -31.13 5.23 0.20
C GLY A 65 -31.59 3.93 0.90
N GLU A 66 -31.75 2.85 0.13
CA GLU A 66 -31.89 1.47 0.60
C GLU A 66 -30.50 0.90 0.95
N GLY A 67 -29.65 1.75 1.51
CA GLY A 67 -28.41 1.40 2.19
C GLY A 67 -28.70 0.69 3.50
N SER A 68 -29.40 -0.45 3.44
CA SER A 68 -29.23 -1.43 4.51
C SER A 68 -27.85 -2.03 4.29
N ALA A 69 -26.93 -1.69 5.19
CA ALA A 69 -25.58 -2.23 5.25
C ALA A 69 -25.63 -3.77 5.10
N GLY A 70 -25.40 -4.28 3.89
CA GLY A 70 -25.44 -5.70 3.60
C GLY A 70 -26.11 -6.13 2.28
N PHE A 71 -26.90 -5.29 1.60
CA PHE A 71 -27.45 -5.70 0.30
C PHE A 71 -26.46 -5.43 -0.84
N VAL A 72 -26.02 -6.51 -1.47
CA VAL A 72 -25.15 -6.50 -2.65
C VAL A 72 -26.03 -6.20 -3.85
N ASP A 73 -25.88 -5.05 -4.53
CA ASP A 73 -26.58 -4.77 -5.79
C ASP A 73 -26.15 -5.79 -6.86
N PRO A 74 -26.99 -6.78 -7.20
CA PRO A 74 -26.60 -7.85 -8.10
C PRO A 74 -26.40 -7.37 -9.53
N VAL A 75 -26.98 -6.22 -9.89
CA VAL A 75 -26.88 -5.62 -11.24
C VAL A 75 -25.51 -4.97 -11.40
N LEU A 76 -25.07 -4.20 -10.41
CA LEU A 76 -23.74 -3.56 -10.40
C LEU A 76 -22.62 -4.60 -10.48
N TRP A 77 -22.70 -5.68 -9.69
CA TRP A 77 -21.71 -6.75 -9.74
C TRP A 77 -21.72 -7.53 -11.04
N ARG A 78 -22.89 -7.75 -11.64
CA ARG A 78 -22.99 -8.38 -12.97
C ARG A 78 -22.30 -7.52 -14.02
N HIS A 79 -22.55 -6.21 -14.03
CA HIS A 79 -21.88 -5.28 -14.94
C HIS A 79 -20.36 -5.29 -14.75
N ALA A 80 -19.88 -5.37 -13.51
CA ALA A 80 -18.44 -5.45 -13.21
C ALA A 80 -17.80 -6.69 -13.85
N VAL A 81 -18.45 -7.84 -13.74
CA VAL A 81 -17.98 -9.09 -14.37
C VAL A 81 -18.01 -9.00 -15.89
N GLU A 82 -19.08 -8.46 -16.47
CA GLU A 82 -19.25 -8.33 -17.92
C GLU A 82 -18.17 -7.46 -18.59
N ILE A 83 -17.70 -6.41 -17.90
CA ILE A 83 -16.63 -5.54 -18.40
C ILE A 83 -15.24 -5.96 -17.91
N GLY A 84 -15.17 -7.00 -17.06
CA GLY A 84 -13.92 -7.47 -16.47
C GLY A 84 -13.27 -6.49 -15.49
N ALA A 85 -14.07 -5.72 -14.75
CA ALA A 85 -13.58 -4.79 -13.75
C ALA A 85 -12.81 -5.52 -12.64
N GLU A 86 -11.71 -4.91 -12.20
CA GLU A 86 -10.87 -5.36 -11.09
C GLU A 86 -11.57 -5.14 -9.75
N SER A 87 -12.36 -4.08 -9.63
CA SER A 87 -13.08 -3.73 -8.40
C SER A 87 -14.31 -2.87 -8.69
N VAL A 88 -15.23 -2.87 -7.72
CA VAL A 88 -16.45 -2.05 -7.71
C VAL A 88 -16.36 -1.02 -6.59
N VAL A 89 -16.56 0.24 -6.92
CA VAL A 89 -16.58 1.36 -5.97
C VAL A 89 -17.98 1.95 -5.90
N ARG A 90 -18.49 2.17 -4.70
CA ARG A 90 -19.74 2.89 -4.49
C ARG A 90 -19.50 4.26 -3.90
N LEU A 91 -20.18 5.26 -4.42
CA LEU A 91 -20.15 6.62 -3.90
C LEU A 91 -21.40 6.89 -3.05
N PRO A 92 -21.26 7.61 -1.92
CA PRO A 92 -20.07 8.36 -1.48
C PRO A 92 -19.03 7.57 -0.66
N GLU A 93 -19.31 6.34 -0.23
CA GLU A 93 -18.48 5.61 0.75
C GLU A 93 -17.05 5.35 0.26
N GLY A 94 -16.89 5.12 -1.04
CA GLY A 94 -15.64 4.81 -1.71
C GLY A 94 -14.86 6.02 -2.24
N GLU A 95 -15.32 7.26 -2.01
CA GLU A 95 -14.66 8.46 -2.55
C GLU A 95 -13.19 8.55 -2.15
N GLY A 96 -12.89 8.37 -0.86
CA GLY A 96 -11.52 8.47 -0.35
C GLY A 96 -10.60 7.40 -0.92
N TRP A 97 -11.10 6.17 -1.08
CA TRP A 97 -10.36 5.08 -1.72
C TRP A 97 -10.09 5.37 -3.20
N LEU A 98 -11.10 5.86 -3.92
CA LEU A 98 -10.99 6.16 -5.35
C LEU A 98 -10.01 7.32 -5.62
N VAL A 99 -10.10 8.41 -4.85
CA VAL A 99 -9.11 9.51 -4.90
C VAL A 99 -7.71 8.97 -4.62
N GLY A 100 -7.58 8.08 -3.63
CA GLY A 100 -6.33 7.41 -3.32
C GLY A 100 -5.75 6.64 -4.51
N ARG A 101 -6.60 5.86 -5.20
CA ARG A 101 -6.18 5.05 -6.36
C ARG A 101 -5.84 5.89 -7.58
N ILE A 102 -6.56 6.97 -7.83
CA ILE A 102 -6.25 7.92 -8.92
C ILE A 102 -4.92 8.61 -8.65
N ALA A 103 -4.69 9.09 -7.42
CA ALA A 103 -3.44 9.73 -7.04
C ALA A 103 -2.23 8.77 -7.12
N ASP A 104 -2.42 7.47 -6.83
CA ASP A 104 -1.37 6.46 -7.05
C ASP A 104 -0.94 6.43 -8.52
N VAL A 105 -1.91 6.44 -9.43
CA VAL A 105 -1.67 6.42 -10.87
C VAL A 105 -0.97 7.69 -11.35
N VAL A 106 -1.39 8.86 -10.84
CA VAL A 106 -0.72 10.15 -11.12
C VAL A 106 0.73 10.16 -10.63
N GLU A 107 1.01 9.55 -9.47
CA GLU A 107 2.37 9.40 -8.94
C GLU A 107 3.22 8.37 -9.71
N GLY A 108 2.68 7.73 -10.76
CA GLY A 108 3.34 6.63 -11.46
C GLY A 108 3.50 5.39 -10.60
N ALA A 109 2.68 5.24 -9.54
CA ALA A 109 2.64 4.02 -8.76
C ALA A 109 1.99 2.92 -9.61
N GLY A 110 2.85 2.11 -10.24
CA GLY A 110 2.46 0.91 -10.98
C GLY A 110 1.90 -0.18 -10.06
N GLN A 111 2.44 -1.40 -10.17
CA GLN A 111 2.10 -2.47 -9.23
C GLN A 111 2.53 -2.09 -7.80
N GLN A 112 1.79 -2.56 -6.79
CA GLN A 112 2.22 -2.42 -5.40
C GLN A 112 3.54 -3.18 -5.17
N ALA A 113 4.38 -2.68 -4.28
CA ALA A 113 5.60 -3.37 -3.87
C ALA A 113 5.26 -4.68 -3.15
N LEU A 114 6.04 -5.73 -3.40
CA LEU A 114 5.97 -6.95 -2.60
C LEU A 114 6.42 -6.63 -1.17
N THR A 115 5.54 -6.80 -0.20
CA THR A 115 5.76 -6.42 1.19
C THR A 115 6.04 -7.65 2.03
N VAL A 116 7.25 -7.75 2.56
CA VAL A 116 7.72 -8.88 3.37
C VAL A 116 7.88 -8.42 4.82
N GLY A 117 7.09 -8.98 5.73
CA GLY A 117 7.24 -8.77 7.16
C GLY A 117 8.13 -9.86 7.77
N VAL A 118 9.13 -9.48 8.55
CA VAL A 118 10.05 -10.43 9.20
C VAL A 118 9.88 -10.32 10.71
N LEU A 119 9.60 -11.44 11.36
CA LEU A 119 9.31 -11.50 12.79
C LEU A 119 10.19 -12.56 13.47
N GLY A 120 10.70 -12.27 14.67
CA GLY A 120 11.44 -13.24 15.46
C GLY A 120 10.54 -14.14 16.31
N GLY A 121 10.73 -15.46 16.26
CA GLY A 121 10.08 -16.39 17.19
C GLY A 121 10.60 -16.26 18.64
N ARG A 122 11.77 -15.65 18.81
CA ARG A 122 12.36 -15.27 20.10
C ARG A 122 13.23 -14.02 19.97
N GLY A 123 13.67 -13.48 21.11
CA GLY A 123 14.68 -12.42 21.13
C GLY A 123 16.01 -12.96 20.60
N GLY A 124 16.71 -12.17 19.79
CA GLY A 124 17.96 -12.60 19.15
C GLY A 124 17.80 -13.75 18.16
N ALA A 125 16.62 -13.91 17.55
CA ALA A 125 16.40 -14.91 16.50
C ALA A 125 17.11 -14.58 15.17
N GLY A 126 17.53 -13.32 14.98
CA GLY A 126 18.11 -12.84 13.73
C GLY A 126 17.08 -12.27 12.73
N ALA A 127 15.88 -11.87 13.20
CA ALA A 127 14.84 -11.27 12.37
C ALA A 127 15.31 -9.98 11.68
N SER A 128 15.79 -9.00 12.44
CA SER A 128 16.35 -7.74 11.92
C SER A 128 17.50 -7.98 10.95
N THR A 129 18.38 -8.95 11.24
CA THR A 129 19.48 -9.32 10.33
C THR A 129 18.96 -9.91 9.03
N LEU A 130 17.96 -10.79 9.07
CA LEU A 130 17.32 -11.34 7.88
C LEU A 130 16.59 -10.25 7.08
N ALA A 131 15.89 -9.33 7.75
CA ALA A 131 15.22 -8.20 7.11
C ALA A 131 16.21 -7.33 6.32
N CYS A 132 17.32 -6.93 6.95
CA CYS A 132 18.39 -6.21 6.28
C CYS A 132 19.00 -7.01 5.12
N ALA A 133 19.26 -8.31 5.31
CA ALA A 133 19.83 -9.16 4.27
C ALA A 133 18.91 -9.27 3.04
N LEU A 134 17.59 -9.44 3.25
CA LEU A 134 16.60 -9.45 2.18
C LEU A 134 16.58 -8.11 1.43
N ALA A 135 16.55 -7.00 2.17
CA ALA A 135 16.47 -5.68 1.57
C ALA A 135 17.74 -5.32 0.77
N VAL A 136 18.93 -5.57 1.33
CA VAL A 136 20.21 -5.35 0.64
C VAL A 136 20.33 -6.25 -0.59
N SER A 137 19.87 -7.51 -0.51
CA SER A 137 19.89 -8.43 -1.66
C SER A 137 18.96 -7.98 -2.78
N ALA A 138 17.75 -7.49 -2.44
CA ALA A 138 16.80 -6.96 -3.41
C ALA A 138 17.35 -5.70 -4.09
N ALA A 139 17.90 -4.76 -3.32
CA ALA A 139 18.55 -3.57 -3.84
C ALA A 139 19.73 -3.90 -4.76
N GLY A 140 20.59 -4.85 -4.37
CA GLY A 140 21.71 -5.33 -5.18
C GLY A 140 21.29 -5.99 -6.50
N ALA A 141 20.07 -6.52 -6.57
CA ALA A 141 19.46 -7.04 -7.79
C ALA A 141 18.79 -5.96 -8.67
N GLY A 142 18.89 -4.68 -8.28
CA GLY A 142 18.29 -3.55 -8.99
C GLY A 142 16.79 -3.37 -8.71
N VAL A 143 16.25 -4.02 -7.67
CA VAL A 143 14.85 -3.84 -7.25
C VAL A 143 14.76 -2.63 -6.34
N ARG A 144 13.87 -1.68 -6.64
CA ARG A 144 13.53 -0.58 -5.74
C ARG A 144 13.17 -1.16 -4.36
N THR A 145 13.89 -0.76 -3.33
CA THR A 145 13.75 -1.39 -2.01
C THR A 145 13.64 -0.35 -0.90
N LEU A 146 12.70 -0.58 0.01
CA LEU A 146 12.54 0.19 1.23
C LEU A 146 12.54 -0.76 2.44
N LEU A 147 13.35 -0.46 3.44
CA LEU A 147 13.43 -1.19 4.70
C LEU A 147 12.80 -0.35 5.82
N VAL A 148 11.84 -0.93 6.54
CA VAL A 148 11.12 -0.27 7.63
C VAL A 148 11.40 -0.99 8.95
N ASP A 149 11.88 -0.25 9.94
CA ASP A 149 12.06 -0.71 11.31
C ASP A 149 10.74 -0.59 12.07
N GLY A 150 10.10 -1.71 12.42
CA GLY A 150 8.85 -1.72 13.20
C GLY A 150 9.08 -1.77 14.71
N ASP A 151 10.31 -1.94 15.20
CA ASP A 151 10.58 -2.14 16.63
C ASP A 151 11.10 -0.86 17.28
N SER A 152 10.18 -0.10 17.91
CA SER A 152 10.50 1.13 18.64
C SER A 152 11.45 0.94 19.82
N LEU A 153 11.60 -0.30 20.30
CA LEU A 153 12.51 -0.66 21.39
C LEU A 153 13.85 -1.21 20.89
N GLY A 154 14.03 -1.29 19.56
CA GLY A 154 15.23 -1.78 18.89
C GLY A 154 16.40 -0.81 18.93
N GLY A 155 17.56 -1.27 18.44
CA GLY A 155 18.76 -0.44 18.30
C GLY A 155 18.79 0.45 17.05
N GLY A 156 17.72 0.44 16.24
CA GLY A 156 17.66 1.06 14.92
C GLY A 156 18.27 0.17 13.82
N LEU A 157 17.54 -0.05 12.73
CA LEU A 157 18.08 -0.72 11.54
C LEU A 157 19.16 0.10 10.83
N ASP A 158 19.13 1.43 10.98
CA ASP A 158 20.18 2.30 10.44
C ASP A 158 21.56 2.01 11.05
N VAL A 159 21.64 1.70 12.35
CA VAL A 159 22.88 1.24 13.01
C VAL A 159 23.37 -0.09 12.42
N LEU A 160 22.46 -1.05 12.16
CA LEU A 160 22.84 -2.34 11.58
C LEU A 160 23.43 -2.19 10.17
N LEU A 161 22.95 -1.19 9.42
CA LEU A 161 23.43 -0.86 8.08
C LEU A 161 24.60 0.15 8.06
N GLY A 162 25.05 0.63 9.22
CA GLY A 162 26.12 1.63 9.34
C GLY A 162 25.75 3.04 8.85
N GLY A 163 24.45 3.37 8.92
CA GLY A 163 23.86 4.62 8.46
C GLY A 163 23.33 5.51 9.58
N GLU A 164 23.75 5.32 10.83
CA GLU A 164 23.26 6.06 12.00
C GLU A 164 23.53 7.58 11.95
N ARG A 165 24.39 8.03 11.03
CA ARG A 165 24.67 9.45 10.76
C ARG A 165 24.06 9.95 9.45
N ALA A 166 23.33 9.11 8.72
CA ALA A 166 22.73 9.49 7.45
C ALA A 166 21.57 10.45 7.67
N GLU A 167 21.58 11.55 6.91
CA GLU A 167 20.52 12.54 6.88
C GLU A 167 19.23 11.96 6.27
N GLY A 168 18.09 12.50 6.71
CA GLY A 168 16.75 12.06 6.29
C GLY A 168 15.83 11.82 7.48
N LEU A 169 14.54 11.70 7.20
CA LEU A 169 13.50 11.55 8.22
C LEU A 169 13.56 10.18 8.91
N ARG A 170 13.14 10.15 10.17
CA ARG A 170 12.97 8.96 11.02
C ARG A 170 11.54 8.90 11.55
N TRP A 171 11.18 7.80 12.23
CA TRP A 171 9.82 7.62 12.74
C TRP A 171 9.22 8.80 13.52
N PRO A 172 9.95 9.49 14.43
CA PRO A 172 9.40 10.64 15.15
C PRO A 172 8.96 11.80 14.25
N ASP A 173 9.57 11.96 13.08
CA ASP A 173 9.19 13.01 12.11
C ASP A 173 7.80 12.76 11.50
N PHE A 174 7.29 11.53 11.60
CA PHE A 174 5.99 11.14 11.05
C PHE A 174 4.85 11.14 12.07
N VAL A 175 5.09 11.50 13.33
CA VAL A 175 4.07 11.48 14.42
C VAL A 175 2.85 12.33 14.08
N GLY A 176 3.06 13.48 13.43
CA GLY A 176 1.98 14.38 13.00
C GLY A 176 1.25 13.92 11.73
N THR A 177 1.74 12.87 11.06
CA THR A 177 1.16 12.39 9.79
C THR A 177 -0.23 11.84 10.03
N ARG A 178 -1.21 12.45 9.37
CA ARG A 178 -2.57 11.92 9.27
C ARG A 178 -2.98 11.92 7.81
N GLY A 179 -3.50 10.79 7.35
CA GLY A 179 -3.99 10.64 5.98
C GLY A 179 -2.90 10.35 4.96
N ARG A 180 -3.11 10.75 3.71
CA ARG A 180 -2.31 10.29 2.57
C ARG A 180 -0.91 10.92 2.56
N LEU A 181 0.12 10.08 2.54
CA LEU A 181 1.51 10.45 2.25
C LEU A 181 1.88 10.11 0.80
N ALA A 182 2.41 11.04 0.01
CA ALA A 182 2.88 10.73 -1.34
C ALA A 182 4.06 9.75 -1.28
N GLY A 183 4.05 8.70 -2.13
CA GLY A 183 5.05 7.62 -2.06
C GLY A 183 6.45 8.08 -2.45
N GLY A 184 6.55 8.92 -3.48
CA GLY A 184 7.81 9.52 -3.91
C GLY A 184 8.39 10.47 -2.86
N ALA A 185 7.55 11.32 -2.26
CA ALA A 185 7.97 12.26 -1.22
C ALA A 185 8.47 11.53 0.04
N LEU A 186 7.80 10.43 0.44
CA LEU A 186 8.30 9.57 1.51
C LEU A 186 9.69 9.06 1.14
N GLU A 187 9.83 8.42 -0.02
CA GLU A 187 11.09 7.82 -0.46
C GLU A 187 12.26 8.80 -0.51
N GLU A 188 12.04 9.99 -1.07
CA GLU A 188 13.04 11.07 -1.19
C GLU A 188 13.44 11.66 0.17
N SER A 189 12.54 11.62 1.15
CA SER A 189 12.79 12.12 2.50
C SER A 189 13.60 11.16 3.37
N LEU A 190 13.70 9.89 2.99
CA LEU A 190 14.38 8.86 3.79
C LEU A 190 15.86 8.73 3.44
N PRO A 191 16.71 8.36 4.43
CA PRO A 191 18.09 7.99 4.20
C PRO A 191 18.25 6.92 3.11
N GLU A 192 19.25 7.09 2.25
CA GLU A 192 19.69 6.09 1.29
C GLU A 192 20.93 5.36 1.82
N LEU A 193 20.84 4.04 1.98
CA LEU A 193 21.90 3.18 2.49
C LEU A 193 21.98 1.94 1.61
N GLN A 194 23.18 1.57 1.13
CA GLN A 194 23.37 0.33 0.36
C GLN A 194 22.42 0.19 -0.86
N GLY A 195 22.00 1.30 -1.48
CA GLY A 195 21.07 1.30 -2.62
C GLY A 195 19.59 1.07 -2.26
N LEU A 196 19.23 1.12 -0.98
CA LEU A 196 17.83 1.10 -0.50
C LEU A 196 17.51 2.34 0.34
N ARG A 197 16.21 2.60 0.53
CA ARG A 197 15.72 3.60 1.49
C ARG A 197 15.43 2.95 2.83
N VAL A 198 15.72 3.63 3.93
CA VAL A 198 15.55 3.08 5.28
C VAL A 198 14.73 4.03 6.14
N LEU A 199 13.61 3.54 6.69
CA LEU A 199 12.91 4.19 7.78
C LEU A 199 13.24 3.46 9.08
N SER A 200 14.07 4.09 9.91
CA SER A 200 14.49 3.57 11.21
C SER A 200 13.88 4.39 12.35
N TRP A 201 13.86 3.80 13.55
CA TRP A 201 13.72 4.57 14.79
C TRP A 201 15.02 5.34 15.05
N ASP A 202 14.90 6.52 15.63
CA ASP A 202 16.02 7.23 16.22
C ASP A 202 16.08 6.96 17.73
N ARG A 203 16.68 7.86 18.52
CA ARG A 203 16.77 7.72 19.98
C ARG A 203 15.73 8.54 20.75
N ALA A 204 14.75 9.13 20.06
CA ALA A 204 13.68 9.87 20.72
C ALA A 204 12.65 8.88 21.31
N ASP A 205 12.23 9.18 22.53
CA ASP A 205 11.19 8.41 23.23
C ASP A 205 9.81 8.98 22.83
N VAL A 206 9.34 8.63 21.63
CA VAL A 206 8.07 9.12 21.07
C VAL A 206 7.24 7.96 20.56
N ALA A 207 5.97 7.92 20.94
CA ALA A 207 5.01 6.97 20.38
C ALA A 207 4.47 7.46 19.03
N VAL A 208 4.67 6.66 17.99
CA VAL A 208 4.08 6.91 16.67
C VAL A 208 2.65 6.35 16.65
N PRO A 209 1.63 7.13 16.28
CA PRO A 209 0.25 6.66 16.20
C PRO A 209 0.08 5.55 15.15
N PRO A 210 -0.83 4.57 15.35
CA PRO A 210 -1.11 3.51 14.36
C PRO A 210 -1.49 4.06 12.98
N GLU A 211 -2.19 5.21 12.93
CA GLU A 211 -2.56 5.85 11.66
C GLU A 211 -1.35 6.35 10.87
N ALA A 212 -0.29 6.78 11.56
CA ALA A 212 0.96 7.18 10.93
C ALA A 212 1.68 5.95 10.37
N VAL A 213 1.76 4.84 11.12
CA VAL A 213 2.30 3.56 10.64
C VAL A 213 1.55 3.09 9.39
N ARG A 214 0.21 3.12 9.44
CA ARG A 214 -0.64 2.78 8.30
C ARG A 214 -0.32 3.63 7.08
N SER A 215 -0.24 4.94 7.26
CA SER A 215 -0.03 5.91 6.17
C SER A 215 1.35 5.80 5.54
N VAL A 216 2.38 5.59 6.36
CA VAL A 216 3.77 5.42 5.93
C VAL A 216 3.93 4.11 5.15
N LEU A 217 3.42 2.99 5.65
CA LEU A 217 3.51 1.71 4.95
C LEU A 217 2.70 1.73 3.65
N ALA A 218 1.51 2.33 3.65
CA ALA A 218 0.72 2.50 2.44
C ALA A 218 1.49 3.32 1.39
N ALA A 219 2.24 4.34 1.82
CA ALA A 219 3.10 5.13 0.95
C ALA A 219 4.33 4.38 0.45
N ALA A 220 5.00 3.62 1.32
CA ALA A 220 6.18 2.82 0.97
C ALA A 220 5.86 1.77 -0.12
N ARG A 221 4.66 1.18 -0.05
CA ARG A 221 4.17 0.17 -0.99
C ARG A 221 3.79 0.72 -2.35
N ARG A 222 3.64 2.05 -2.50
CA ARG A 222 3.46 2.68 -3.81
C ARG A 222 4.74 2.51 -4.65
N ARG A 223 4.63 2.60 -5.97
CA ARG A 223 5.76 2.63 -6.93
C ARG A 223 6.50 1.29 -7.12
N GLY A 224 5.92 0.18 -6.68
CA GLY A 224 6.45 -1.17 -6.94
C GLY A 224 7.75 -1.46 -6.19
N GLY A 225 8.40 -2.56 -6.56
CA GLY A 225 9.63 -3.03 -5.91
C GLY A 225 9.35 -3.92 -4.69
N ALA A 226 10.17 -3.76 -3.66
CA ALA A 226 10.09 -4.52 -2.41
C ALA A 226 10.05 -3.59 -1.19
N VAL A 227 9.19 -3.92 -0.23
CA VAL A 227 9.18 -3.30 1.10
C VAL A 227 9.46 -4.41 2.11
N VAL A 228 10.51 -4.28 2.91
CA VAL A 228 10.82 -5.21 3.99
C VAL A 228 10.53 -4.52 5.31
N VAL A 229 9.70 -5.14 6.15
CA VAL A 229 9.32 -4.61 7.46
C VAL A 229 9.90 -5.52 8.54
N ASP A 230 10.80 -5.01 9.37
CA ASP A 230 11.26 -5.70 10.58
C ASP A 230 10.19 -5.54 11.66
N LEU A 231 9.41 -6.59 11.91
CA LEU A 231 8.26 -6.53 12.79
C LEU A 231 8.67 -6.77 14.24
N PRO A 232 8.13 -5.98 15.19
CA PRO A 232 8.35 -6.24 16.59
C PRO A 232 7.58 -7.48 17.04
N ARG A 233 8.00 -8.05 18.17
CA ARG A 233 7.31 -9.19 18.80
C ARG A 233 6.13 -8.76 19.69
N HIS A 234 5.95 -7.46 19.90
CA HIS A 234 4.80 -6.93 20.61
C HIS A 234 3.68 -6.66 19.60
N PHE A 235 2.46 -7.13 19.87
CA PHE A 235 1.31 -6.96 18.97
C PHE A 235 0.41 -5.82 19.43
N ASP A 236 0.93 -4.61 19.33
CA ASP A 236 0.16 -3.38 19.54
C ASP A 236 -0.60 -2.97 18.26
N ASP A 237 -1.33 -1.85 18.34
CA ASP A 237 -2.14 -1.38 17.22
C ASP A 237 -1.28 -0.96 16.01
N GLY A 238 -0.09 -0.41 16.23
CA GLY A 238 0.85 -0.09 15.14
C GLY A 238 1.34 -1.35 14.42
N THR A 239 1.67 -2.40 15.16
CA THR A 239 2.08 -3.68 14.60
C THR A 239 0.95 -4.35 13.82
N ARG A 240 -0.30 -4.21 14.27
CA ARG A 240 -1.48 -4.68 13.52
C ARG A 240 -1.63 -3.97 12.18
N GLU A 241 -1.44 -2.65 12.15
CA GLU A 241 -1.46 -1.86 10.91
C GLU A 241 -0.33 -2.26 9.95
N ALA A 242 0.83 -2.64 10.49
CA ALA A 242 1.93 -3.16 9.69
C ALA A 242 1.62 -4.55 9.11
N LEU A 243 1.16 -5.49 9.95
CA LEU A 243 0.79 -6.83 9.54
C LEU A 243 -0.33 -6.85 8.50
N ALA A 244 -1.31 -5.95 8.60
CA ALA A 244 -2.40 -5.83 7.64
C ALA A 244 -1.95 -5.45 6.22
N GLN A 245 -0.71 -4.97 6.08
CA GLN A 245 -0.14 -4.51 4.80
C GLN A 245 1.02 -5.39 4.32
N VAL A 246 1.32 -6.49 5.02
CA VAL A 246 2.32 -7.48 4.64
C VAL A 246 1.70 -8.52 3.70
N ASP A 247 2.34 -8.77 2.57
CA ASP A 247 1.94 -9.81 1.62
C ASP A 247 2.51 -11.19 2.03
N ILE A 248 3.73 -11.20 2.60
CA ILE A 248 4.43 -12.41 3.05
C ILE A 248 5.02 -12.19 4.44
N GLY A 249 4.58 -12.97 5.43
CA GLY A 249 5.17 -13.00 6.77
C GLY A 249 6.22 -14.10 6.91
N LEU A 250 7.40 -13.77 7.42
CA LEU A 250 8.50 -14.70 7.73
C LEU A 250 8.74 -14.76 9.23
N LEU A 251 8.56 -15.94 9.84
CA LEU A 251 8.86 -16.17 11.25
C LEU A 251 10.22 -16.85 11.40
N VAL A 252 11.20 -16.14 11.96
CA VAL A 252 12.56 -16.64 12.17
C VAL A 252 12.66 -17.38 13.50
N VAL A 253 12.92 -18.69 13.42
CA VAL A 253 13.00 -19.57 14.60
C VAL A 253 14.33 -20.33 14.59
N PRO A 254 15.24 -20.03 15.53
CA PRO A 254 16.43 -20.85 15.73
C PRO A 254 16.07 -22.32 16.02
N GLY A 255 16.89 -23.26 15.56
CA GLY A 255 16.71 -24.72 15.71
C GLY A 255 16.90 -25.24 17.14
N GLU A 256 16.38 -24.53 18.13
CA GLU A 256 16.46 -24.83 19.56
C GLU A 256 15.05 -25.05 20.11
N LEU A 257 14.88 -26.06 20.98
CA LEU A 257 13.56 -26.39 21.56
C LEU A 257 12.88 -25.18 22.23
N ARG A 258 13.65 -24.36 22.95
CA ARG A 258 13.15 -23.15 23.61
C ARG A 258 12.68 -22.11 22.60
N ALA A 259 13.37 -21.98 21.47
CA ALA A 259 12.98 -21.06 20.41
C ALA A 259 11.69 -21.51 19.72
N VAL A 260 11.53 -22.81 19.46
CA VAL A 260 10.30 -23.39 18.90
C VAL A 260 9.12 -23.18 19.86
N ALA A 261 9.30 -23.43 21.16
CA ALA A 261 8.25 -23.21 22.15
C ALA A 261 7.85 -21.72 22.27
N ALA A 262 8.82 -20.80 22.16
CA ALA A 262 8.54 -19.37 22.14
C ALA A 262 7.82 -18.93 20.86
N ALA A 263 8.26 -19.43 19.70
CA ALA A 263 7.64 -19.15 18.41
C ALA A 263 6.16 -19.59 18.37
N GLY A 264 5.84 -20.73 19.01
CA GLY A 264 4.46 -21.19 19.15
C GLY A 264 3.53 -20.20 19.87
N ARG A 265 4.06 -19.31 20.74
CA ARG A 265 3.27 -18.24 21.38
C ARG A 265 3.15 -16.98 20.53
N VAL A 266 4.09 -16.77 19.61
CA VAL A 266 4.09 -15.63 18.69
C VAL A 266 3.13 -15.88 17.53
N ALA A 267 2.99 -17.15 17.12
CA ALA A 267 2.15 -17.57 15.99
C ALA A 267 0.73 -18.04 16.38
N SER A 268 0.38 -18.04 17.67
CA SER A 268 -0.93 -18.45 18.19
C SER A 268 -1.90 -17.28 18.30
#